data_AF-A0A345E3P4-F1
#
_entry.id   AF-A0A345E3P4-F1
#
_cell.length_a   1.000
_cell.length_b   1.000
_cell.length_c   1.000
_cell.angle_alpha   90.00
_cell.angle_beta   90.00
_cell.angle_gamma   90.00
#
_symmetry.space_group_name_H-M   'P 1'
#
loop_
_entity.id
_entity.type
_entity.pdbx_description
1 polymer ?
#
loop_
_entity_poly.entity_id
_entity_poly.type
_entity_poly.pdbx_seq_one_letter_code
_entity_poly.pdbx_strand_id
1 'polypeptide(L)'
;MSSRDDEELAVLLADLERTLTELRAAVDEDVRGGQPPRRRPPTPGEILRFTEEYTLPTVIALLEATVQSLELLRAVLRLAGPASNAGELRDRLESRRGPETAALRDALADLRDALTGADLPEDSAARSVLTDARALTAEIDERLDEVGDDRRRERGADRERAPSGRGVAIDVEEEGDDAVDVDAELESIKREVTEESGDGTDDSVK
;
A
#
# COMPACT_ATOMS: atom_id res chain seq x y z
N MET A 1 39.05 -28.18 39.81
CA MET A 1 38.03 -28.51 38.79
C MET A 1 38.45 -28.02 37.41
N SER A 2 39.03 -26.82 37.29
CA SER A 2 39.55 -26.25 36.02
C SER A 2 40.49 -27.14 35.19
N SER A 3 41.45 -27.87 35.82
CA SER A 3 42.38 -28.73 35.05
C SER A 3 41.72 -29.91 34.33
N ARG A 4 40.50 -30.31 34.74
CA ARG A 4 39.76 -31.39 34.06
C ARG A 4 38.98 -30.85 32.87
N ASP A 5 38.45 -29.63 33.00
CA ASP A 5 37.74 -28.92 31.95
C ASP A 5 38.73 -28.50 30.83
N ASP A 6 39.96 -28.13 31.19
CA ASP A 6 41.04 -27.81 30.24
C ASP A 6 41.46 -29.03 29.39
N GLU A 7 41.50 -30.22 29.98
CA GLU A 7 41.83 -31.48 29.28
C GLU A 7 40.71 -31.89 28.32
N GLU A 8 39.45 -31.73 28.73
CA GLU A 8 38.28 -32.02 27.89
C GLU A 8 38.19 -31.02 26.71
N LEU A 9 38.52 -29.75 26.94
CA LEU A 9 38.63 -28.75 25.88
C LEU A 9 39.77 -29.07 24.90
N ALA A 10 40.92 -29.55 25.39
CA ALA A 10 42.03 -29.96 24.53
C ALA A 10 41.65 -31.13 23.61
N VAL A 11 40.88 -32.11 24.12
CA VAL A 11 40.37 -33.23 23.33
C VAL A 11 39.37 -32.76 22.27
N LEU A 12 38.43 -31.88 22.63
CA LEU A 12 37.46 -31.32 21.68
C LEU A 12 38.12 -30.48 20.59
N LEU A 13 39.14 -29.70 20.94
CA LEU A 13 39.91 -28.92 19.98
C LEU A 13 40.71 -29.80 19.03
N ALA A 14 41.31 -30.89 19.52
CA ALA A 14 42.03 -31.85 18.70
C ALA A 14 41.10 -32.57 17.71
N ASP A 15 39.88 -32.93 18.14
CA ASP A 15 38.90 -33.57 17.25
C ASP A 15 38.32 -32.57 16.23
N LEU A 16 38.14 -31.30 16.62
CA LEU A 16 37.77 -30.22 15.71
C LEU A 16 38.87 -29.96 14.66
N GLU A 17 40.13 -29.92 15.06
CA GLU A 17 41.28 -29.76 14.15
C GLU A 17 41.35 -30.92 13.15
N ARG A 18 41.13 -32.16 13.63
CA ARG A 18 41.04 -33.35 12.77
C ARG A 18 39.89 -33.22 11.76
N THR A 19 38.70 -32.85 12.22
CA THR A 19 37.51 -32.71 11.38
C THR A 19 37.70 -31.59 10.34
N LEU A 20 38.29 -30.46 10.73
CA LEU A 20 38.60 -29.36 9.80
C LEU A 20 39.68 -29.75 8.79
N THR A 21 40.65 -30.56 9.18
CA THR A 21 41.69 -31.07 8.28
C THR A 21 41.10 -32.06 7.26
N GLU A 22 40.21 -32.95 7.71
CA GLU A 22 39.47 -33.88 6.84
C GLU A 22 38.56 -33.12 5.86
N LEU A 23 37.80 -32.13 6.35
CA LEU A 23 36.94 -31.31 5.51
C LEU A 23 37.74 -30.48 4.51
N ARG A 24 38.88 -29.91 4.92
CA ARG A 24 39.77 -29.17 4.03
C ARG A 24 40.38 -30.08 2.96
N ALA A 25 40.79 -31.29 3.33
CA ALA A 25 41.29 -32.27 2.38
C ALA A 25 40.21 -32.68 1.36
N ALA A 26 38.97 -32.90 1.82
CA ALA A 26 37.83 -33.20 0.95
C ALA A 26 37.51 -32.04 -0.02
N VAL A 27 37.52 -30.79 0.48
CA VAL A 27 37.31 -29.60 -0.37
C VAL A 27 38.46 -29.42 -1.36
N ASP A 28 39.71 -29.59 -0.95
CA ASP A 28 40.87 -29.52 -1.86
C ASP A 28 40.85 -30.66 -2.89
N GLU A 29 40.33 -31.84 -2.53
CA GLU A 29 40.13 -32.98 -3.44
C GLU A 29 39.00 -32.72 -4.43
N ASP A 30 37.87 -32.12 -4.03
CA ASP A 30 36.82 -31.67 -4.94
C ASP A 30 37.33 -30.61 -5.91
N VAL A 31 38.17 -29.69 -5.43
CA VAL A 31 38.78 -28.62 -6.24
C VAL A 31 39.84 -29.17 -7.21
N ARG A 32 40.58 -30.23 -6.85
CA ARG A 32 41.65 -30.81 -7.69
C ARG A 32 41.20 -32.00 -8.56
N GLY A 33 40.22 -32.77 -8.11
CA GLY A 33 39.67 -33.97 -8.77
C GLY A 33 38.56 -33.66 -9.78
N GLY A 34 37.89 -32.52 -9.62
CA GLY A 34 37.04 -31.96 -10.65
C GLY A 34 37.87 -31.17 -11.64
N GLN A 35 38.01 -31.66 -12.88
CA GLN A 35 38.19 -30.71 -13.97
C GLN A 35 37.09 -29.67 -13.82
N PRO A 36 37.41 -28.37 -13.57
CA PRO A 36 36.40 -27.39 -13.24
C PRO A 36 35.34 -27.47 -14.34
N PRO A 37 34.03 -27.54 -14.01
CA PRO A 37 33.01 -27.46 -15.04
C PRO A 37 33.38 -26.21 -15.81
N ARG A 38 33.75 -26.37 -17.09
CA ARG A 38 34.19 -25.25 -17.91
C ARG A 38 33.08 -24.23 -17.73
N ARG A 39 33.34 -23.14 -17.00
CA ARG A 39 32.35 -22.11 -16.72
C ARG A 39 32.08 -21.50 -18.08
N ARG A 40 31.14 -22.11 -18.79
CA ARG A 40 30.76 -21.67 -20.11
C ARG A 40 30.14 -20.31 -19.86
N PRO A 41 30.63 -19.26 -20.52
CA PRO A 41 29.96 -17.98 -20.42
C PRO A 41 28.49 -18.18 -20.80
N PRO A 42 27.55 -17.59 -20.06
CA PRO A 42 26.13 -17.77 -20.31
C PRO A 42 25.84 -17.42 -21.76
N THR A 43 25.01 -18.25 -22.39
CA THR A 43 24.56 -17.99 -23.75
C THR A 43 23.62 -16.78 -23.75
N PRO A 44 23.55 -16.02 -24.85
CA PRO A 44 22.62 -14.89 -24.96
C PRO A 44 21.17 -15.29 -24.66
N GLY A 45 20.78 -16.53 -25.02
CA GLY A 45 19.46 -17.09 -24.72
C GLY A 45 19.22 -17.33 -23.23
N GLU A 46 20.25 -17.73 -22.47
CA GLU A 46 20.14 -17.89 -21.01
C GLU A 46 20.02 -16.53 -20.30
N ILE A 47 20.67 -15.48 -20.80
CA ILE A 47 20.51 -14.12 -20.27
C ILE A 47 19.09 -13.61 -20.56
N LEU A 48 18.61 -13.76 -21.78
CA LEU A 48 17.23 -13.40 -22.14
C LEU A 48 16.21 -14.15 -21.28
N ARG A 49 16.37 -15.46 -21.11
CA ARG A 49 15.50 -16.27 -20.26
C ARG A 49 15.56 -15.84 -18.80
N PHE A 50 16.75 -15.58 -18.25
CA PHE A 50 16.89 -15.09 -16.87
C PHE A 50 16.23 -13.71 -16.68
N THR A 51 16.35 -12.85 -17.69
CA THR A 51 15.74 -11.52 -17.66
C THR A 51 14.22 -11.64 -17.72
N GLU A 52 13.68 -12.54 -18.54
CA GLU A 52 12.25 -12.83 -18.64
C GLU A 52 11.67 -13.51 -17.39
N GLU A 53 12.39 -14.48 -16.83
CA GLU A 53 11.91 -15.34 -15.73
C GLU A 53 12.02 -14.62 -14.37
N TYR A 54 13.02 -13.74 -14.20
CA TYR A 54 13.32 -13.15 -12.89
C TYR A 54 13.43 -11.63 -12.91
N THR A 55 14.15 -11.04 -13.87
CA THR A 55 14.47 -9.60 -13.79
C THR A 55 13.28 -8.71 -14.18
N LEU A 56 12.66 -8.97 -15.34
CA LEU A 56 11.49 -8.24 -15.82
C LEU A 56 10.32 -8.36 -14.84
N PRO A 57 9.93 -9.54 -14.33
CA PRO A 57 8.88 -9.65 -13.33
C PRO A 57 9.18 -8.87 -12.04
N THR A 58 10.43 -8.93 -11.55
CA THR A 58 10.83 -8.19 -10.35
C THR A 58 10.77 -6.68 -10.57
N VAL A 59 11.26 -6.20 -11.72
CA VAL A 59 11.23 -4.76 -12.06
C VAL A 59 9.78 -4.29 -12.26
N ILE A 60 8.92 -5.09 -12.89
CA ILE A 60 7.49 -4.79 -13.03
C ILE A 60 6.83 -4.70 -11.65
N ALA A 61 7.07 -5.67 -10.77
CA ALA A 61 6.51 -5.67 -9.42
C ALA A 61 6.96 -4.43 -8.61
N LEU A 62 8.23 -4.04 -8.73
CA LEU A 62 8.75 -2.82 -8.11
C LEU A 62 8.04 -1.58 -8.66
N LEU A 63 7.90 -1.46 -9.98
CA LEU A 63 7.20 -0.34 -10.61
C LEU A 63 5.73 -0.29 -10.19
N GLU A 64 5.04 -1.42 -10.16
CA GLU A 64 3.64 -1.51 -9.73
C GLU A 64 3.47 -1.06 -8.27
N ALA A 65 4.37 -1.49 -7.38
CA ALA A 65 4.41 -1.02 -6.00
C ALA A 65 4.65 0.50 -5.91
N THR A 66 5.53 1.06 -6.76
CA THR A 66 5.73 2.51 -6.79
C THR A 66 4.50 3.25 -7.30
N VAL A 67 3.81 2.75 -8.33
CA VAL A 67 2.56 3.34 -8.83
C VAL A 67 1.48 3.29 -7.76
N GLN A 68 1.27 2.15 -7.11
CA GLN A 68 0.32 2.01 -6.01
C GLN A 68 0.64 2.97 -4.86
N SER A 69 1.91 3.17 -4.54
CA SER A 69 2.35 4.14 -3.51
C SER A 69 2.01 5.58 -3.91
N LEU A 70 2.19 5.94 -5.18
CA LEU A 70 1.84 7.26 -5.71
C LEU A 70 0.31 7.46 -5.76
N GLU A 71 -0.45 6.41 -6.07
CA GLU A 71 -1.92 6.44 -6.02
C GLU A 71 -2.44 6.61 -4.60
N LEU A 72 -1.81 5.95 -3.62
CA LEU A 72 -2.11 6.14 -2.21
C LEU A 72 -1.81 7.59 -1.79
N LEU A 73 -0.67 8.14 -2.19
CA LEU A 73 -0.34 9.54 -1.95
C LEU A 73 -1.37 10.47 -2.59
N ARG A 74 -1.81 10.20 -3.82
CA ARG A 74 -2.89 10.94 -4.48
C ARG A 74 -4.21 10.83 -3.72
N ALA A 75 -4.53 9.67 -3.16
CA ALA A 75 -5.73 9.49 -2.35
C ALA A 75 -5.68 10.32 -1.06
N VAL A 76 -4.53 10.37 -0.39
CA VAL A 76 -4.29 11.23 0.79
C VAL A 76 -4.38 12.71 0.43
N LEU A 77 -3.74 13.12 -0.67
CA LEU A 77 -3.81 14.50 -1.16
C LEU A 77 -5.23 14.88 -1.61
N ARG A 78 -6.01 13.95 -2.19
CA ARG A 78 -7.43 14.17 -2.51
C ARG A 78 -8.30 14.30 -1.26
N LEU A 79 -7.95 13.59 -0.19
CA LEU A 79 -8.60 13.73 1.12
C LEU A 79 -8.26 15.07 1.79
N ALA A 80 -7.06 15.62 1.53
CA ALA A 80 -6.59 16.89 2.07
C ALA A 80 -6.86 18.11 1.16
N GLY A 81 -7.40 17.91 -0.06
CA GLY A 81 -7.64 18.95 -1.07
C GLY A 81 -9.04 19.60 -1.03
N PRO A 82 -9.23 20.79 -1.63
CA PRO A 82 -10.35 21.69 -1.31
C PRO A 82 -11.68 21.29 -1.96
N ALA A 83 -12.62 20.85 -1.12
CA ALA A 83 -14.07 21.14 -1.08
C ALA A 83 -14.96 21.22 -2.35
N SER A 84 -14.49 21.00 -3.58
CA SER A 84 -15.29 21.32 -4.78
C SER A 84 -16.22 20.20 -5.27
N ASN A 85 -16.21 19.03 -4.64
CA ASN A 85 -17.06 17.90 -5.03
C ASN A 85 -17.76 17.27 -3.82
N ALA A 86 -17.55 17.82 -2.63
CA ALA A 86 -17.98 17.22 -1.37
C ALA A 86 -19.50 17.25 -1.18
N GLY A 87 -20.21 18.17 -1.83
CA GLY A 87 -21.68 18.26 -1.80
C GLY A 87 -22.36 17.11 -2.54
N GLU A 88 -22.04 16.91 -3.83
CA GLU A 88 -22.66 15.86 -4.66
C GLU A 88 -22.23 14.44 -4.26
N LEU A 89 -20.98 14.25 -3.84
CA LEU A 89 -20.54 12.95 -3.32
C LEU A 89 -21.20 12.63 -1.98
N ARG A 90 -21.51 13.62 -1.15
CA ARG A 90 -22.16 13.41 0.14
C ARG A 90 -23.61 12.98 -0.01
N ASP A 91 -24.39 13.62 -0.88
CA ASP A 91 -25.76 13.17 -1.20
C ASP A 91 -25.80 11.77 -1.84
N ARG A 92 -24.77 11.44 -2.64
CA ARG A 92 -24.62 10.11 -3.27
C ARG A 92 -24.13 9.05 -2.28
N LEU A 93 -23.32 9.41 -1.29
CA LEU A 93 -22.84 8.55 -0.20
C LEU A 93 -23.94 8.32 0.85
N GLU A 94 -24.75 9.32 1.18
CA GLU A 94 -25.91 9.18 2.08
C GLU A 94 -26.91 8.15 1.53
N SER A 95 -27.05 8.09 0.20
CA SER A 95 -27.93 7.14 -0.50
C SER A 95 -27.33 5.74 -0.72
N ARG A 96 -26.02 5.53 -0.49
CA ARG A 96 -25.32 4.26 -0.80
C ARG A 96 -24.54 3.65 0.36
N ARG A 97 -24.64 4.19 1.58
CA ARG A 97 -23.98 3.68 2.80
C ARG A 97 -24.69 2.46 3.39
N GLY A 98 -24.89 1.42 2.59
CA GLY A 98 -25.64 0.21 2.94
C GLY A 98 -24.99 -1.13 2.51
N PRO A 99 -24.28 -1.26 1.38
CA PRO A 99 -23.73 -2.54 0.92
C PRO A 99 -22.20 -2.71 1.04
N GLU A 100 -21.44 -1.66 1.34
CA GLU A 100 -19.96 -1.69 1.27
C GLU A 100 -19.30 -2.43 2.45
N THR A 101 -19.96 -2.50 3.62
CA THR A 101 -19.46 -3.30 4.75
C THR A 101 -19.77 -4.79 4.61
N ALA A 102 -20.74 -5.16 3.77
CA ALA A 102 -21.04 -6.56 3.47
C ALA A 102 -20.04 -7.10 2.44
N ALA A 103 -19.76 -6.35 1.38
CA ALA A 103 -18.79 -6.73 0.36
C ALA A 103 -17.35 -6.85 0.92
N LEU A 104 -16.97 -5.97 1.86
CA LEU A 104 -15.67 -6.07 2.54
C LEU A 104 -15.59 -7.31 3.46
N ARG A 105 -16.68 -7.64 4.15
CA ARG A 105 -16.77 -8.86 4.98
C ARG A 105 -16.70 -10.13 4.13
N ASP A 106 -17.28 -10.10 2.93
CA ASP A 106 -17.21 -11.20 1.96
C ASP A 106 -15.78 -11.40 1.45
N ALA A 107 -15.10 -10.31 1.05
CA ALA A 107 -13.69 -10.36 0.63
C ALA A 107 -12.74 -10.81 1.76
N LEU A 108 -13.01 -10.45 3.01
CA LEU A 108 -12.26 -10.94 4.17
C LEU A 108 -12.53 -12.42 4.47
N ALA A 109 -13.75 -12.91 4.21
CA ALA A 109 -14.08 -14.31 4.34
C ALA A 109 -13.34 -15.16 3.28
N ASP A 110 -13.29 -14.68 2.04
CA ASP A 110 -12.56 -15.33 0.95
C ASP A 110 -11.04 -15.35 1.20
N LEU A 111 -10.48 -14.27 1.75
CA LEU A 111 -9.07 -14.22 2.13
C LEU A 111 -8.75 -15.21 3.26
N ARG A 112 -9.65 -15.34 4.25
CA ARG A 112 -9.51 -16.32 5.35
C ARG A 112 -9.58 -17.75 4.83
N ASP A 113 -10.44 -18.03 3.86
CA ASP A 113 -10.57 -19.36 3.27
C ASP A 113 -9.32 -19.72 2.47
N ALA A 114 -8.79 -18.77 1.67
CA ALA A 114 -7.55 -18.93 0.94
C ALA A 114 -6.32 -19.15 1.86
N LEU A 115 -6.28 -18.46 3.00
CA LEU A 115 -5.22 -18.61 4.02
C LEU A 115 -5.35 -19.91 4.83
N THR A 116 -6.54 -20.51 4.87
CA THR A 116 -6.79 -21.79 5.56
C THR A 116 -6.53 -22.98 4.64
N GLY A 117 -6.80 -22.83 3.33
CA GLY A 117 -6.53 -23.85 2.31
C GLY A 117 -5.07 -23.93 1.84
N ALA A 118 -4.24 -22.96 2.19
CA ALA A 118 -2.82 -22.99 1.91
C ALA A 118 -2.10 -23.88 2.95
N ASP A 119 -1.92 -25.16 2.61
CA ASP A 119 -1.00 -26.06 3.31
C ASP A 119 0.45 -25.59 3.03
N LEU A 120 0.98 -24.73 3.90
CA LEU A 120 2.35 -24.22 3.80
C LEU A 120 3.34 -25.13 4.54
N PRO A 121 4.55 -25.36 3.98
CA PRO A 121 5.57 -26.21 4.59
C PRO A 121 5.98 -25.73 5.98
N GLU A 122 6.24 -26.68 6.86
CA GLU A 122 6.36 -26.51 8.32
C GLU A 122 7.53 -25.62 8.79
N ASP A 123 8.45 -25.22 7.91
CA ASP A 123 9.74 -24.63 8.26
C ASP A 123 9.75 -23.09 8.36
N SER A 124 9.38 -22.65 9.56
CA SER A 124 10.06 -21.68 10.46
C SER A 124 10.28 -20.19 10.15
N ALA A 125 10.01 -19.63 8.96
CA ALA A 125 9.96 -18.14 8.80
C ALA A 125 8.59 -17.62 8.35
N ALA A 126 7.94 -18.32 7.43
CA ALA A 126 6.62 -17.95 6.93
C ALA A 126 5.52 -18.09 8.01
N ARG A 127 5.70 -19.01 8.97
CA ARG A 127 4.77 -19.21 10.09
C ARG A 127 4.73 -18.04 11.07
N SER A 128 5.88 -17.44 11.40
CA SER A 128 5.87 -16.29 12.32
C SER A 128 5.16 -15.11 11.67
N VAL A 129 5.46 -14.82 10.39
CA VAL A 129 4.81 -13.74 9.64
C VAL A 129 3.30 -13.97 9.51
N LEU A 130 2.85 -15.20 9.24
CA LEU A 130 1.43 -15.52 9.21
C LEU A 130 0.76 -15.43 10.59
N THR A 131 1.49 -15.73 11.66
CA THR A 131 1.00 -15.58 13.04
C THR A 131 0.88 -14.11 13.41
N ASP A 132 1.89 -13.31 13.08
CA ASP A 132 1.93 -11.86 13.30
C ASP A 132 0.81 -11.17 12.49
N ALA A 133 0.60 -11.59 11.24
CA ALA A 133 -0.49 -11.09 10.41
C ALA A 133 -1.88 -11.43 10.97
N ARG A 134 -2.06 -12.65 11.50
CA ARG A 134 -3.29 -13.07 12.19
C ARG A 134 -3.53 -12.28 13.48
N ALA A 135 -2.49 -12.04 14.26
CA ALA A 135 -2.58 -11.21 15.47
C ALA A 135 -2.97 -9.77 15.13
N LEU A 136 -2.36 -9.18 14.10
CA LEU A 136 -2.67 -7.82 13.66
C LEU A 136 -4.09 -7.70 13.12
N THR A 137 -4.59 -8.73 12.43
CA THR A 137 -5.99 -8.74 11.93
C THR A 137 -6.98 -8.78 13.08
N ALA A 138 -6.72 -9.58 14.12
CA ALA A 138 -7.57 -9.62 15.30
C ALA A 138 -7.59 -8.28 16.07
N GLU A 139 -6.44 -7.62 16.17
CA GLU A 139 -6.33 -6.28 16.78
C GLU A 139 -7.11 -5.22 16.00
N ILE A 140 -7.07 -5.27 14.67
CA ILE A 140 -7.84 -4.36 13.80
C ILE A 140 -9.35 -4.59 13.96
N ASP A 141 -9.80 -5.84 14.02
CA ASP A 141 -11.22 -6.16 14.25
C ASP A 141 -11.69 -5.66 15.62
N GLU A 142 -10.89 -5.84 16.67
CA GLU A 142 -11.20 -5.32 18.01
C GLU A 142 -11.30 -3.79 18.01
N ARG A 143 -10.36 -3.11 17.33
CA ARG A 143 -10.38 -1.65 17.16
C ARG A 143 -11.58 -1.17 16.36
N LEU A 144 -12.00 -1.93 15.35
CA LEU A 144 -13.14 -1.59 14.49
C LEU A 144 -14.47 -1.77 15.24
N ASP A 145 -14.59 -2.81 16.06
CA ASP A 145 -15.74 -3.03 16.94
C ASP A 145 -15.84 -1.96 18.02
N GLU A 146 -14.72 -1.55 18.63
CA GLU A 146 -14.67 -0.44 19.59
C GLU A 146 -15.22 0.87 18.97
N VAL A 147 -14.76 1.22 17.76
CA VAL A 147 -15.26 2.39 17.02
C VAL A 147 -16.72 2.23 16.60
N GLY A 148 -17.18 1.00 16.34
CA GLY A 148 -18.57 0.69 16.02
C GLY A 148 -19.51 0.89 17.21
N ASP A 149 -19.07 0.48 18.40
CA ASP A 149 -19.82 0.56 19.65
C ASP A 149 -19.90 2.00 20.18
N ASP A 150 -18.83 2.79 20.07
CA ASP A 150 -18.86 4.21 20.45
C ASP A 150 -19.89 4.99 19.62
N ARG A 151 -19.96 4.72 18.29
CA ARG A 151 -20.99 5.31 17.42
C ARG A 151 -22.40 4.85 17.74
N ARG A 152 -22.56 3.61 18.24
CA ARG A 152 -23.86 3.07 18.67
C ARG A 152 -24.32 3.73 19.98
N ARG A 153 -23.41 4.04 20.90
CA ARG A 153 -23.67 4.77 22.15
C ARG A 153 -24.01 6.24 21.90
N GLU A 154 -23.28 6.92 21.01
CA GLU A 154 -23.59 8.29 20.59
C GLU A 154 -24.98 8.42 19.95
N ARG A 155 -25.36 7.49 19.05
CA ARG A 155 -26.71 7.45 18.44
C ARG A 155 -27.82 6.99 19.40
N GLY A 156 -27.48 6.37 20.52
CA GLY A 156 -28.42 6.00 21.59
C GLY A 156 -28.77 7.19 22.47
N ALA A 157 -27.78 8.02 22.80
CA ALA A 157 -27.95 9.21 23.64
C ALA A 157 -28.85 10.29 23.00
N ASP A 158 -28.88 10.39 21.66
CA ASP A 158 -29.75 11.32 20.94
C ASP A 158 -31.23 10.87 20.87
N ARG A 159 -31.55 9.59 21.13
CA ARG A 159 -32.95 9.12 21.16
C ARG A 159 -33.63 9.24 22.51
N GLU A 160 -32.86 9.36 23.60
CA GLU A 160 -33.42 9.50 24.96
C GLU A 160 -33.67 10.95 25.37
N ARG A 161 -33.29 11.92 24.52
CA ARG A 161 -33.54 13.35 24.74
C ARG A 161 -34.44 13.94 23.66
N ALA A 162 -35.65 13.42 23.55
CA ALA A 162 -36.74 14.10 22.86
C ALA A 162 -37.51 15.00 23.85
N PRO A 163 -37.20 16.31 23.97
CA PRO A 163 -38.16 17.26 24.53
C PRO A 163 -39.19 17.59 23.44
N SER A 164 -40.45 17.41 23.80
CA SER A 164 -41.61 17.98 23.11
C SER A 164 -41.39 19.48 22.88
N GLY A 165 -41.13 19.90 21.65
CA GLY A 165 -40.74 21.29 21.37
C GLY A 165 -41.02 21.71 19.93
N ARG A 166 -42.23 22.24 19.73
CA ARG A 166 -42.68 23.16 18.66
C ARG A 166 -41.55 23.70 17.75
N GLY A 167 -41.46 23.18 16.52
CA GLY A 167 -40.58 23.70 15.50
C GLY A 167 -40.99 25.11 15.06
N VAL A 168 -40.03 26.03 15.04
CA VAL A 168 -40.12 27.33 14.34
C VAL A 168 -39.62 27.07 12.92
N ALA A 169 -40.48 27.26 11.92
CA ALA A 169 -40.07 27.36 10.53
C ALA A 169 -39.48 28.76 10.32
N ILE A 170 -38.22 28.85 9.90
CA ILE A 170 -37.63 30.09 9.40
C ILE A 170 -37.88 30.09 7.91
N ASP A 171 -38.69 31.03 7.44
CA ASP A 171 -38.92 31.30 6.02
C ASP A 171 -37.70 32.09 5.52
N VAL A 172 -36.97 31.53 4.55
CA VAL A 172 -35.84 32.22 3.91
C VAL A 172 -36.40 32.81 2.63
N GLU A 173 -36.74 34.10 2.66
CA GLU A 173 -37.05 34.88 1.46
C GLU A 173 -35.74 35.05 0.66
N GLU A 174 -35.73 34.55 -0.57
CA GLU A 174 -34.66 34.75 -1.56
C GLU A 174 -34.56 36.25 -1.89
N GLU A 175 -33.62 36.94 -1.24
CA GLU A 175 -33.30 38.33 -1.51
C GLU A 175 -32.06 38.39 -2.42
N GLY A 176 -32.26 38.85 -3.66
CA GLY A 176 -31.22 39.48 -4.47
C GLY A 176 -30.43 38.55 -5.40
N ASP A 177 -30.88 38.51 -6.65
CA ASP A 177 -30.16 37.99 -7.82
C ASP A 177 -28.92 38.85 -8.12
N ASP A 178 -27.86 38.72 -7.33
CA ASP A 178 -26.50 39.13 -7.73
C ASP A 178 -25.83 37.95 -8.44
N ALA A 179 -26.44 37.50 -9.53
CA ALA A 179 -25.81 36.60 -10.47
C ALA A 179 -24.63 37.34 -11.12
N VAL A 180 -23.41 37.05 -10.65
CA VAL A 180 -22.18 37.56 -11.24
C VAL A 180 -22.16 37.11 -12.71
N ASP A 181 -22.19 38.06 -13.64
CA ASP A 181 -22.18 37.77 -15.08
C ASP A 181 -20.79 37.29 -15.49
N VAL A 182 -20.60 35.98 -15.40
CA VAL A 182 -19.34 35.29 -15.73
C VAL A 182 -18.95 35.54 -17.18
N ASP A 183 -19.92 35.76 -18.08
CA ASP A 183 -19.64 35.98 -19.50
C ASP A 183 -18.94 37.33 -19.73
N ALA A 184 -19.34 38.37 -19.00
CA ALA A 184 -18.69 39.69 -19.05
C ALA A 184 -17.24 39.65 -18.52
N GLU A 185 -17.01 38.92 -17.43
CA GLU A 185 -15.68 38.75 -16.84
C GLU A 185 -14.75 37.97 -17.78
N LEU A 186 -15.26 36.94 -18.45
CA LEU A 186 -14.49 36.15 -19.42
C LEU A 186 -14.10 36.96 -20.66
N GLU A 187 -14.95 37.86 -21.15
CA GLU A 187 -14.60 38.76 -22.25
C GLU A 187 -13.46 39.72 -21.89
N SER A 188 -13.45 40.21 -20.65
CA SER A 188 -12.38 41.09 -20.14
C SER A 188 -11.02 40.38 -20.17
N ILE A 189 -10.96 39.16 -19.62
CA ILE A 189 -9.74 38.33 -19.62
C ILE A 189 -9.30 37.96 -21.04
N LYS A 190 -10.26 37.65 -21.93
CA LYS A 190 -9.96 37.32 -23.33
C LYS A 190 -9.35 38.49 -24.09
N ARG A 191 -9.81 39.72 -23.84
CA ARG A 191 -9.25 40.92 -24.45
C ARG A 191 -7.82 41.15 -23.97
N GLU A 192 -7.57 41.05 -22.68
CA GLU A 192 -6.23 41.19 -22.09
C GLU A 192 -5.22 40.19 -22.69
N VAL A 193 -5.61 38.92 -22.79
CA VAL A 193 -4.75 37.87 -23.38
C VAL A 193 -4.51 38.09 -24.88
N THR A 194 -5.49 38.62 -25.61
CA THR A 194 -5.36 38.88 -27.06
C THR A 194 -4.52 40.13 -27.32
N GLU A 195 -4.58 41.13 -26.46
CA GLU A 195 -3.74 42.34 -26.53
C GLU A 195 -2.29 42.04 -26.15
N GLU A 196 -2.03 41.19 -25.14
CA GLU A 196 -0.68 40.75 -24.78
C GLU A 196 -0.02 39.87 -25.87
N SER A 197 -0.83 39.16 -26.67
CA SER A 197 -0.34 38.30 -27.76
C SER A 197 -0.28 38.99 -29.13
N GLY A 198 -0.69 40.26 -29.22
CA GLY A 198 -0.97 40.97 -30.48
C GLY A 198 0.03 42.04 -30.92
N ASP A 199 1.10 42.33 -30.15
CA ASP A 199 2.13 43.31 -30.56
C ASP A 199 3.35 42.60 -31.16
N GLY A 200 3.22 42.20 -32.43
CA GLY A 200 4.30 41.47 -33.07
C GLY A 200 4.20 41.27 -34.57
N THR A 201 3.47 42.08 -35.34
CA THR A 201 3.72 42.14 -36.80
C THR A 201 3.20 43.42 -37.46
N ASP A 202 4.10 44.05 -38.21
CA ASP A 202 3.87 44.80 -39.46
C ASP A 202 3.68 46.34 -39.36
N ASP A 203 4.81 47.06 -39.38
CA ASP A 203 4.94 48.26 -40.21
C ASP A 203 6.28 48.23 -40.97
N SER A 204 6.24 47.74 -42.20
CA SER A 204 7.28 47.93 -43.20
C SER A 204 6.66 47.90 -44.59
N VAL A 205 6.01 49.01 -45.01
CA VAL A 205 5.75 49.25 -46.43
C VAL A 205 5.89 50.73 -46.80
N LYS A 206 6.93 50.97 -47.63
CA LYS A 206 7.18 52.05 -48.61
C LYS A 206 7.74 53.40 -48.16
#